data_AF-A0A2A4QNU0-F1
#
_entry.id   AF-A0A2A4QNU0-F1
#
_cell.length_a   1.000
_cell.length_b   1.000
_cell.length_c   1.000
_cell.angle_alpha   90.00
_cell.angle_beta   90.00
_cell.angle_gamma   90.00
#
_symmetry.space_group_name_H-M   'P 1'
#
loop_
_entity.id
_entity.type
_entity.pdbx_description
1 polymer ?
#
loop_
_entity_poly.entity_id
_entity_poly.type
_entity_poly.pdbx_seq_one_letter_code
_entity_poly.pdbx_strand_id
1 'polypeptide(L)'
;MLGYRVSNIENIPTKRVTKFFAEGAYIILLYSNRIPPHLSFMFNGLVYSLSVSGPKVGLKFEELQRLTVKKNIECLYFKLTEPDFGGNSKAIHNLLKIVTTRYKTVDPLIATCLYPIRDFSIKAYGVDVTNVRFIFDLLPILYKHNLILGCFQQNMDDIVYAGDFTLRNYTMSDIENCINQYKEAIEQ
;
A
#
# COMPACT_ATOMS: atom_id res chain seq x y z
N MET A 1 -9.92 -2.38 22.24
CA MET A 1 -8.79 -2.05 21.35
C MET A 1 -9.41 -1.63 20.02
N LEU A 2 -9.35 -0.34 19.65
CA LEU A 2 -9.98 0.15 18.43
C LEU A 2 -9.08 -0.20 17.23
N GLY A 3 -9.59 -0.98 16.29
CA GLY A 3 -8.91 -1.34 15.06
C GLY A 3 -9.93 -1.39 13.93
N TYR A 4 -9.45 -1.23 12.70
CA TYR A 4 -10.27 -1.34 11.51
C TYR A 4 -10.35 -2.80 11.06
N ARG A 5 -11.57 -3.36 11.02
CA ARG A 5 -11.78 -4.72 10.53
C ARG A 5 -11.71 -4.75 9.00
N VAL A 6 -10.83 -5.59 8.48
CA VAL A 6 -10.77 -5.97 7.08
C VAL A 6 -11.39 -7.37 6.97
N SER A 7 -12.35 -7.54 6.07
CA SER A 7 -13.12 -8.77 5.89
C SER A 7 -13.01 -9.29 4.46
N ASN A 8 -13.41 -10.54 4.25
CA ASN A 8 -13.36 -11.24 2.96
C ASN A 8 -11.94 -11.28 2.37
N ILE A 9 -10.96 -11.54 3.24
CA ILE A 9 -9.56 -11.68 2.88
C ILE A 9 -9.34 -13.06 2.28
N GLU A 10 -8.80 -13.10 1.07
CA GLU A 10 -8.50 -14.32 0.34
C GLU A 10 -6.99 -14.60 0.30
N ASN A 11 -6.62 -15.86 0.15
CA ASN A 11 -5.22 -16.24 -0.07
C ASN A 11 -4.80 -15.87 -1.49
N ILE A 12 -3.59 -15.32 -1.65
CA ILE A 12 -3.04 -15.12 -3.00
C ILE A 12 -2.82 -16.49 -3.67
N PRO A 13 -3.12 -16.64 -4.97
CA PRO A 13 -2.88 -17.90 -5.68
C PRO A 13 -1.39 -18.30 -5.71
N THR A 14 -1.01 -19.33 -4.95
CA THR A 14 0.39 -19.76 -4.73
C THR A 14 1.14 -20.15 -6.01
N LYS A 15 0.48 -20.82 -6.97
CA LYS A 15 1.14 -21.32 -8.18
C LYS A 15 1.40 -20.26 -9.25
N ARG A 16 0.84 -19.05 -9.12
CA ARG A 16 0.85 -18.01 -10.17
C ARG A 16 0.85 -16.58 -9.63
N VAL A 17 1.44 -16.35 -8.46
CA VAL A 17 1.45 -15.04 -7.78
C VAL A 17 1.91 -13.90 -8.70
N THR A 18 3.02 -14.08 -9.42
CA THR A 18 3.53 -13.05 -10.33
C THR A 18 2.54 -12.74 -11.47
N LYS A 19 1.90 -13.78 -12.03
CA LYS A 19 0.86 -13.61 -13.06
C LYS A 19 -0.39 -12.95 -12.49
N PHE A 20 -0.74 -13.26 -11.24
CA PHE A 20 -1.88 -12.67 -10.55
C PHE A 20 -1.73 -11.16 -10.37
N PHE A 21 -0.51 -10.71 -10.06
CA PHE A 21 -0.19 -9.28 -9.90
C PHE A 21 0.37 -8.60 -11.17
N ALA A 22 0.44 -9.32 -12.30
CA ALA A 22 0.91 -8.76 -13.57
C ALA A 22 -0.03 -7.67 -14.11
N GLU A 23 -1.30 -7.70 -13.70
CA GLU A 23 -2.34 -6.77 -14.14
C GLU A 23 -3.17 -6.25 -12.95
N GLY A 24 -3.60 -5.00 -13.07
CA GLY A 24 -4.49 -4.32 -12.13
C GLY A 24 -3.76 -3.36 -11.19
N ALA A 25 -4.56 -2.62 -10.42
CA ALA A 25 -4.13 -1.65 -9.42
C ALA A 25 -4.27 -2.23 -8.01
N TYR A 26 -3.28 -2.02 -7.15
CA TYR A 26 -3.28 -2.54 -5.79
C TYR A 26 -2.67 -1.55 -4.79
N ILE A 27 -3.29 -1.42 -3.62
CA ILE A 27 -2.62 -0.89 -2.43
C ILE A 27 -2.01 -2.06 -1.66
N ILE A 28 -0.74 -1.93 -1.28
CA ILE A 28 0.01 -2.95 -0.55
C ILE A 28 0.31 -2.43 0.85
N LEU A 29 -0.04 -3.21 1.87
CA LEU A 29 0.39 -3.02 3.25
C LEU A 29 1.44 -4.09 3.56
N LEU A 30 2.70 -3.66 3.63
CA LEU A 30 3.82 -4.49 4.08
C LEU A 30 3.91 -4.42 5.60
N TYR A 31 4.20 -5.57 6.22
CA TYR A 31 4.17 -5.71 7.68
C TYR A 31 2.79 -5.33 8.25
N SER A 32 1.72 -5.88 7.67
CA SER A 32 0.33 -5.53 8.01
C SER A 32 -0.03 -5.74 9.48
N ASN A 33 0.71 -6.61 10.18
CA ASN A 33 0.57 -6.84 11.61
C ASN A 33 1.48 -5.94 12.48
N ARG A 34 2.18 -4.95 11.92
CA ARG A 34 3.06 -4.00 12.65
C ARG A 34 2.47 -2.59 12.64
N ILE A 35 2.94 -1.75 13.55
CA ILE A 35 2.51 -0.36 13.69
C ILE A 35 3.69 0.58 13.46
N PRO A 36 3.60 1.53 12.52
CA PRO A 36 2.68 1.50 11.36
C PRO A 36 3.11 0.43 10.32
N PRO A 37 2.20 -0.05 9.46
CA PRO A 37 2.59 -0.81 8.27
C PRO A 37 3.29 0.11 7.26
N HIS A 38 4.14 -0.47 6.41
CA HIS A 38 4.70 0.26 5.27
C HIS A 38 3.76 0.17 4.07
N LEU A 39 3.52 1.28 3.38
CA LEU A 39 2.52 1.37 2.31
C LEU A 39 3.18 1.51 0.95
N SER A 40 2.59 0.87 -0.06
CA SER A 40 3.01 1.01 -1.45
C SER A 40 1.81 0.89 -2.39
N PHE A 41 1.96 1.44 -3.60
CA PHE A 41 1.00 1.25 -4.68
C PHE A 41 1.61 0.35 -5.74
N MET A 42 0.81 -0.48 -6.39
CA MET A 42 1.25 -1.29 -7.52
C MET A 42 0.26 -1.16 -8.67
N PHE A 43 0.78 -1.06 -9.89
CA PHE A 43 0.00 -1.09 -11.11
C PHE A 43 0.71 -1.95 -12.15
N ASN A 44 0.02 -2.96 -12.69
CA ASN A 44 0.52 -3.88 -13.70
C ASN A 44 1.92 -4.44 -13.39
N GLY A 45 2.07 -5.02 -12.19
CA GLY A 45 3.33 -5.60 -11.72
C GLY A 45 4.44 -4.62 -11.37
N LEU A 46 4.20 -3.30 -11.47
CA LEU A 46 5.16 -2.26 -11.13
C LEU A 46 4.79 -1.56 -9.82
N VAL A 47 5.73 -1.53 -8.88
CA VAL A 47 5.58 -0.99 -7.53
C VAL A 47 6.11 0.44 -7.44
N TYR A 48 5.33 1.27 -6.76
CA TYR A 48 5.58 2.68 -6.46
C TYR A 48 5.49 2.89 -4.95
N SER A 49 6.56 3.37 -4.34
CA SER A 49 6.67 3.50 -2.88
C SER A 49 7.49 4.71 -2.50
N LEU A 50 7.12 5.37 -1.41
CA LEU A 50 7.95 6.38 -0.75
C LEU A 50 8.52 5.80 0.54
N SER A 51 9.82 5.98 0.79
CA SER A 51 10.51 5.44 1.97
C SER A 51 11.54 6.45 2.52
N VAL A 52 12.24 6.09 3.61
CA VAL A 52 13.32 6.93 4.18
C VAL A 52 14.48 7.12 3.20
N SER A 53 14.74 6.14 2.34
CA SER A 53 15.76 6.21 1.28
C SER A 53 15.25 6.90 0.01
N GLY A 54 14.04 7.48 0.04
CA GLY A 54 13.43 8.17 -1.09
C GLY A 54 12.40 7.35 -1.88
N PRO A 55 11.92 7.92 -3.01
CA PRO A 55 10.92 7.28 -3.86
C PRO A 55 11.52 6.12 -4.66
N LYS A 56 10.76 5.03 -4.72
CA LYS A 56 10.98 3.87 -5.58
C LYS A 56 9.87 3.86 -6.62
N VAL A 57 10.23 3.90 -7.90
CA VAL A 57 9.28 4.08 -9.00
C VAL A 57 9.47 2.94 -9.99
N GLY A 58 8.40 2.20 -10.24
CA GLY A 58 8.40 1.16 -11.26
C GLY A 58 9.29 -0.04 -10.94
N LEU A 59 9.45 -0.38 -9.65
CA LEU A 59 10.16 -1.60 -9.28
C LEU A 59 9.33 -2.82 -9.64
N LYS A 60 9.97 -3.85 -10.17
CA LYS A 60 9.30 -5.11 -10.49
C LYS A 60 8.76 -5.77 -9.24
N PHE A 61 7.48 -6.16 -9.25
CA PHE A 61 6.83 -6.80 -8.11
C PHE A 61 7.57 -8.09 -7.68
N GLU A 62 8.20 -8.79 -8.60
CA GLU A 62 8.99 -10.00 -8.33
C GLU A 62 10.12 -9.74 -7.31
N GLU A 63 10.70 -8.54 -7.30
CA GLU A 63 11.72 -8.16 -6.33
C GLU A 63 11.13 -8.06 -4.92
N LEU A 64 9.95 -7.42 -4.81
CA LEU A 64 9.20 -7.30 -3.57
C LEU A 64 8.69 -8.66 -3.10
N GLN A 65 8.17 -9.48 -4.01
CA GLN A 65 7.68 -10.81 -3.74
C GLN A 65 8.80 -11.70 -3.18
N ARG A 66 9.99 -11.69 -3.80
CA ARG A 66 11.15 -12.45 -3.32
C ARG A 66 11.53 -12.04 -1.90
N LEU A 67 11.50 -10.74 -1.60
CA LEU A 67 11.78 -10.22 -0.25
C LEU A 67 10.72 -10.70 0.76
N THR A 68 9.44 -10.52 0.45
CA THR A 68 8.33 -10.85 1.35
C THR A 68 8.23 -12.33 1.63
N VAL A 69 8.48 -13.19 0.63
CA VAL A 69 8.58 -14.65 0.84
C VAL A 69 9.81 -14.99 1.68
N LYS A 70 11.00 -14.50 1.32
CA LYS A 70 12.25 -14.83 2.03
C LYS A 70 12.22 -14.41 3.50
N LYS A 71 11.56 -13.29 3.81
CA LYS A 71 11.52 -12.70 5.15
C LYS A 71 10.22 -12.99 5.89
N ASN A 72 9.33 -13.81 5.32
CA ASN A 72 8.00 -14.11 5.84
C ASN A 72 7.23 -12.84 6.27
N ILE A 73 7.22 -11.82 5.41
CA ILE A 73 6.58 -10.53 5.71
C ILE A 73 5.07 -10.67 5.53
N GLU A 74 4.30 -10.31 6.55
CA GLU A 74 2.84 -10.27 6.53
C GLU A 74 2.35 -9.15 5.62
N CYS A 75 1.61 -9.50 4.56
CA CYS A 75 1.17 -8.53 3.54
C CYS A 75 -0.33 -8.60 3.27
N LEU A 76 -0.97 -7.44 3.16
CA LEU A 76 -2.31 -7.29 2.59
C LEU A 76 -2.23 -6.55 1.26
N TYR A 77 -3.05 -6.98 0.31
CA TYR A 77 -3.18 -6.42 -1.04
C TYR A 77 -4.64 -6.07 -1.28
N PHE A 78 -4.95 -4.79 -1.39
CA PHE A 78 -6.29 -4.32 -1.74
C PHE A 78 -6.32 -4.07 -3.24
N LYS A 79 -7.00 -4.95 -3.98
CA LYS A 79 -7.20 -4.77 -5.42
C LYS A 79 -8.19 -3.65 -5.66
N LEU A 80 -7.80 -2.70 -6.49
CA LEU A 80 -8.63 -1.56 -6.84
C LEU A 80 -9.28 -1.76 -8.22
N THR A 81 -10.35 -1.02 -8.46
CA THR A 81 -10.84 -0.76 -9.82
C THR A 81 -9.73 -0.11 -10.62
N GLU A 82 -9.65 -0.47 -11.90
CA GLU A 82 -8.71 0.21 -12.79
C GLU A 82 -9.14 1.67 -12.97
N PRO A 83 -8.23 2.65 -12.78
CA PRO A 83 -8.54 4.04 -13.04
C PRO A 83 -8.95 4.27 -14.50
N ASP A 84 -9.98 5.08 -14.73
CA ASP A 84 -10.42 5.41 -16.09
C ASP A 84 -9.49 6.45 -16.73
N PHE A 85 -8.55 5.96 -17.53
CA PHE A 85 -7.70 6.76 -18.41
C PHE A 85 -7.96 6.40 -19.88
N GLY A 86 -9.17 5.97 -20.24
CA GLY A 86 -9.50 5.54 -21.60
C GLY A 86 -8.62 4.37 -22.09
N GLY A 87 -8.26 3.46 -21.19
CA GLY A 87 -7.36 2.33 -21.47
C GLY A 87 -5.88 2.69 -21.60
N ASN A 88 -5.48 3.94 -21.32
CA ASN A 88 -4.08 4.37 -21.43
C ASN A 88 -3.28 4.05 -20.16
N SER A 89 -2.79 2.81 -20.06
CA SER A 89 -1.94 2.37 -18.94
C SER A 89 -0.67 3.23 -18.76
N LYS A 90 -0.11 3.79 -19.84
CA LYS A 90 1.05 4.69 -19.77
C LYS A 90 0.72 5.98 -19.02
N ALA A 91 -0.50 6.51 -19.19
CA ALA A 91 -0.95 7.69 -18.43
C ALA A 91 -1.02 7.40 -16.92
N ILE A 92 -1.50 6.21 -16.55
CA ILE A 92 -1.54 5.76 -15.14
C ILE A 92 -0.12 5.63 -14.57
N HIS A 93 0.80 4.98 -15.29
CA HIS A 93 2.21 4.88 -14.87
C HIS A 93 2.87 6.26 -14.72
N ASN A 94 2.59 7.19 -15.64
CA ASN A 94 3.11 8.56 -15.56
C ASN A 94 2.56 9.30 -14.34
N LEU A 95 1.26 9.17 -14.06
CA LEU A 95 0.65 9.75 -12.87
C LEU A 95 1.29 9.19 -11.60
N LEU A 96 1.42 7.87 -11.49
CA LEU A 96 2.05 7.20 -10.35
C LEU A 96 3.50 7.66 -10.14
N LYS A 97 4.26 7.81 -11.23
CA LYS A 97 5.60 8.40 -11.18
C LYS A 97 5.55 9.81 -10.60
N ILE A 98 4.71 10.70 -11.14
CA ILE A 98 4.58 12.10 -10.70
C ILE A 98 4.24 12.19 -9.21
N VAL A 99 3.19 11.50 -8.75
CA VAL A 99 2.75 11.58 -7.35
C VAL A 99 3.75 10.95 -6.38
N THR A 100 4.52 9.95 -6.82
CA THR A 100 5.54 9.31 -5.98
C THR A 100 6.80 10.17 -5.89
N THR A 101 7.29 10.72 -7.01
CA THR A 101 8.52 11.53 -7.04
C THR A 101 8.35 12.96 -6.54
N ARG A 102 7.10 13.42 -6.34
CA ARG A 102 6.81 14.73 -5.73
C ARG A 102 7.41 14.87 -4.34
N TYR A 103 7.61 13.75 -3.64
CA TYR A 103 8.17 13.71 -2.29
C TYR A 103 9.59 13.17 -2.33
N LYS A 104 10.52 13.87 -1.66
CA LYS A 104 11.94 13.48 -1.63
C LYS A 104 12.16 12.20 -0.83
N THR A 105 11.55 12.10 0.35
CA THR A 105 11.59 10.96 1.28
C THR A 105 10.33 10.99 2.13
N VAL A 106 10.09 9.95 2.94
CA VAL A 106 9.14 10.09 4.05
C VAL A 106 9.67 11.06 5.10
N ASP A 107 8.76 11.85 5.64
CA ASP A 107 8.99 12.81 6.72
C ASP A 107 7.64 13.03 7.46
N PRO A 108 7.57 12.86 8.78
CA PRO A 108 6.31 12.95 9.54
C PRO A 108 5.60 14.30 9.42
N LEU A 109 6.34 15.38 9.16
CA LEU A 109 5.81 16.74 9.05
C LEU A 109 5.48 17.11 7.60
N ILE A 110 6.04 16.41 6.62
CA ILE A 110 5.89 16.75 5.19
C ILE A 110 5.04 15.72 4.45
N ALA A 111 5.43 14.44 4.48
CA ALA A 111 4.77 13.38 3.72
C ALA A 111 5.13 11.98 4.24
N THR A 112 4.11 11.14 4.44
CA THR A 112 4.29 9.72 4.79
C THR A 112 4.17 8.85 3.54
N CYS A 113 4.43 7.54 3.67
CA CYS A 113 4.23 6.59 2.57
C CYS A 113 2.77 6.52 2.05
N LEU A 114 1.80 7.05 2.80
CA LEU A 114 0.40 7.19 2.36
C LEU A 114 0.20 8.30 1.32
N TYR A 115 1.04 9.34 1.32
CA TYR A 115 0.80 10.55 0.53
C TYR A 115 0.75 10.29 -1.00
N PRO A 116 1.66 9.49 -1.60
CA PRO A 116 1.53 9.13 -3.02
C PRO A 116 0.21 8.42 -3.33
N ILE A 117 -0.28 7.54 -2.44
CA ILE A 117 -1.54 6.82 -2.61
C ILE A 117 -2.73 7.78 -2.52
N ARG A 118 -2.69 8.73 -1.58
CA ARG A 118 -3.70 9.79 -1.44
C ARG A 118 -3.76 10.67 -2.67
N ASP A 119 -2.61 11.19 -3.12
CA ASP A 119 -2.52 12.05 -4.31
C ASP A 119 -2.97 11.30 -5.57
N PHE A 120 -2.64 10.00 -5.70
CA PHE A 120 -3.17 9.16 -6.76
C PHE A 120 -4.69 9.02 -6.66
N SER A 121 -5.23 8.73 -5.47
CA SER A 121 -6.67 8.52 -5.28
C SER A 121 -7.50 9.74 -5.68
N ILE A 122 -7.04 10.94 -5.33
CA ILE A 122 -7.66 12.21 -5.74
C ILE A 122 -7.62 12.35 -7.27
N LYS A 123 -6.45 12.17 -7.89
CA LYS A 123 -6.25 12.43 -9.32
C LYS A 123 -6.83 11.36 -10.24
N ALA A 124 -6.86 10.11 -9.79
CA ALA A 124 -7.21 8.94 -10.58
C ALA A 124 -8.68 8.53 -10.39
N TYR A 125 -9.24 8.73 -9.20
CA TYR A 125 -10.60 8.31 -8.86
C TYR A 125 -11.52 9.47 -8.46
N GLY A 126 -11.01 10.70 -8.34
CA GLY A 126 -11.82 11.86 -7.96
C GLY A 126 -12.39 11.78 -6.54
N VAL A 127 -11.80 10.97 -5.66
CA VAL A 127 -12.26 10.83 -4.27
C VAL A 127 -11.63 11.90 -3.38
N ASP A 128 -12.44 12.55 -2.54
CA ASP A 128 -11.93 13.49 -1.55
C ASP A 128 -11.34 12.73 -0.35
N VAL A 129 -10.02 12.64 -0.36
CA VAL A 129 -9.21 12.04 0.71
C VAL A 129 -8.19 13.05 1.24
N THR A 130 -8.41 14.34 1.02
CA THR A 130 -7.43 15.40 1.31
C THR A 130 -6.98 15.41 2.76
N ASN A 131 -7.92 15.16 3.68
CA ASN A 131 -7.68 15.16 5.13
C ASN A 131 -7.28 13.79 5.70
N VAL A 132 -7.17 12.76 4.86
CA VAL A 132 -6.81 11.41 5.30
C VAL A 132 -5.35 11.34 5.69
N ARG A 133 -5.10 10.85 6.91
CA ARG A 133 -3.76 10.70 7.49
C ARG A 133 -3.33 9.25 7.69
N PHE A 134 -4.31 8.33 7.80
CA PHE A 134 -4.05 6.94 8.08
C PHE A 134 -4.72 6.02 7.06
N ILE A 135 -4.14 4.84 6.85
CA ILE A 135 -4.68 3.86 5.90
C ILE A 135 -6.05 3.34 6.34
N PHE A 136 -6.29 3.21 7.65
CA PHE A 136 -7.57 2.79 8.20
C PHE A 136 -8.67 3.87 8.07
N ASP A 137 -8.33 5.12 7.73
CA ASP A 137 -9.30 6.15 7.33
C ASP A 137 -9.51 6.15 5.80
N LEU A 138 -8.47 5.80 5.03
CA LEU A 138 -8.55 5.71 3.57
C LEU A 138 -9.42 4.54 3.11
N LEU A 139 -9.20 3.34 3.66
CA LEU A 139 -9.87 2.12 3.23
C LEU A 139 -11.42 2.23 3.28
N PRO A 140 -12.06 2.74 4.36
CA PRO A 140 -13.50 2.96 4.38
C PRO A 140 -14.02 3.83 3.23
N ILE A 141 -13.28 4.88 2.87
CA ILE A 141 -13.65 5.79 1.77
C ILE A 141 -13.59 5.02 0.44
N LEU A 142 -12.52 4.27 0.20
CA LEU A 142 -12.40 3.48 -1.04
C LEU A 142 -13.48 2.40 -1.16
N TYR A 143 -13.85 1.72 -0.06
CA TYR A 143 -14.98 0.78 -0.04
C TYR A 143 -16.31 1.48 -0.34
N LYS A 144 -16.56 2.65 0.28
CA LYS A 144 -17.79 3.43 0.06
C LYS A 144 -17.97 3.84 -1.41
N HIS A 145 -16.86 4.08 -2.12
CA HIS A 145 -16.86 4.41 -3.54
C HIS A 145 -16.79 3.17 -4.48
N ASN A 146 -16.92 1.95 -3.95
CA ASN A 146 -16.78 0.69 -4.70
C ASN A 146 -15.45 0.57 -5.46
N LEU A 147 -14.39 1.18 -4.94
CA LEU A 147 -13.07 1.16 -5.56
C LEU A 147 -12.27 -0.07 -5.18
N ILE A 148 -12.57 -0.75 -4.08
CA ILE A 148 -11.88 -1.99 -3.69
C ILE A 148 -12.69 -3.19 -4.23
N LEU A 149 -12.05 -3.97 -5.10
CA LEU A 149 -12.62 -5.17 -5.73
C LEU A 149 -12.38 -6.45 -4.91
N GLY A 150 -11.36 -6.45 -4.05
CA GLY A 150 -11.02 -7.60 -3.23
C GLY A 150 -9.80 -7.34 -2.35
N CYS A 151 -9.61 -8.18 -1.34
CA CYS A 151 -8.47 -8.14 -0.44
C CYS A 151 -7.77 -9.50 -0.42
N PHE A 152 -6.46 -9.50 -0.59
CA PHE A 152 -5.65 -10.71 -0.63
C PHE A 152 -4.54 -10.65 0.42
N GLN A 153 -4.14 -11.80 0.96
CA GLN A 153 -3.08 -11.91 1.96
C GLN A 153 -1.89 -12.76 1.48
N GLN A 154 -0.71 -12.42 2.01
CA GLN A 154 0.48 -13.25 1.97
C GLN A 154 1.09 -13.37 3.36
N ASN A 155 1.43 -14.60 3.77
CA ASN A 155 2.08 -14.90 5.06
C ASN A 155 1.26 -14.44 6.27
N MET A 156 -0.07 -14.49 6.20
CA MET A 156 -0.97 -14.10 7.29
C MET A 156 -1.88 -15.23 7.78
N ASP A 157 -1.63 -16.48 7.39
CA ASP A 157 -2.49 -17.63 7.70
C ASP A 157 -2.72 -17.80 9.22
N ASP A 158 -1.75 -17.43 10.06
CA ASP A 158 -1.84 -17.55 11.52
C ASP A 158 -2.61 -16.41 12.20
N ILE A 159 -2.88 -15.31 11.48
CA ILE A 159 -3.49 -14.09 12.02
C ILE A 159 -4.80 -13.70 11.33
N VAL A 160 -5.05 -14.20 10.12
CA VAL A 160 -6.34 -14.08 9.43
C VAL A 160 -7.22 -15.22 9.89
N TYR A 161 -8.32 -14.89 10.57
CA TYR A 161 -9.27 -15.88 11.07
C TYR A 161 -10.61 -15.73 10.34
N ALA A 162 -11.11 -16.80 9.73
CA ALA A 162 -12.36 -16.81 8.98
C ALA A 162 -12.46 -15.70 7.90
N GLY A 163 -11.34 -15.35 7.27
CA GLY A 163 -11.27 -14.29 6.26
C GLY A 163 -11.25 -12.87 6.83
N ASP A 164 -11.07 -12.71 8.14
CA ASP A 164 -10.99 -11.43 8.82
C ASP A 164 -9.62 -11.14 9.41
N PHE A 165 -9.25 -9.87 9.41
CA PHE A 165 -8.09 -9.33 10.11
C PHE A 165 -8.42 -7.97 10.71
N THR A 166 -7.94 -7.70 11.92
CA THR A 166 -8.09 -6.37 12.55
C THR A 166 -6.81 -5.57 12.35
N LEU A 167 -6.86 -4.59 11.45
CA LEU A 167 -5.79 -3.63 11.27
C LEU A 167 -5.74 -2.71 12.48
N ARG A 168 -4.61 -2.70 13.18
CA ARG A 168 -4.44 -1.89 14.39
C ARG A 168 -4.36 -0.41 14.02
N ASN A 169 -5.11 0.42 14.75
CA ASN A 169 -4.99 1.87 14.63
C ASN A 169 -3.65 2.33 15.21
N TYR A 170 -3.13 3.43 14.66
CA TYR A 170 -1.86 4.03 15.06
C TYR A 170 -1.92 5.56 14.90
N THR A 171 -0.96 6.24 15.51
CA THR A 171 -0.90 7.70 15.61
C THR A 171 0.20 8.27 14.73
N MET A 172 0.24 9.60 14.60
CA MET A 172 1.37 10.28 13.94
C MET A 172 2.69 10.08 14.70
N SER A 173 2.65 9.95 16.04
CA SER A 173 3.85 9.67 16.83
C SER A 173 4.40 8.28 16.52
N ASP A 174 3.55 7.28 16.30
CA ASP A 174 4.00 5.95 15.87
C ASP A 174 4.70 6.01 14.50
N ILE A 175 4.18 6.81 13.57
CA ILE A 175 4.81 7.04 12.25
C ILE A 175 6.17 7.73 12.42
N GLU A 176 6.23 8.78 13.23
CA GLU A 176 7.45 9.52 13.50
C GLU A 176 8.55 8.63 14.10
N ASN A 177 8.21 7.88 15.16
CA ASN A 177 9.14 6.97 15.82
C ASN A 177 9.69 5.93 14.83
N CYS A 178 8.83 5.34 14.00
CA CYS A 178 9.22 4.37 12.99
C CYS A 178 10.17 4.99 11.94
N ILE A 179 9.85 6.18 11.43
CA ILE A 179 10.70 6.88 10.45
C ILE A 179 12.07 7.22 11.05
N ASN A 180 12.11 7.70 12.28
CA ASN A 180 13.36 8.08 12.96
C ASN A 180 14.26 6.87 13.19
N GLN A 181 13.71 5.75 13.68
CA GLN A 181 14.46 4.49 13.84
C GLN A 181 15.11 4.02 12.54
N TYR A 182 14.38 4.12 11.41
CA TYR A 182 14.93 3.73 10.12
C TYR A 182 16.00 4.71 9.60
N LYS A 183 15.89 6.01 9.89
CA LYS A 183 16.93 6.99 9.52
C LYS A 183 18.23 6.71 10.28
N GLU A 184 18.13 6.50 11.59
CA GLU A 184 19.28 6.16 12.46
C GLU A 184 19.99 4.88 11.99
N ALA A 185 19.23 3.86 11.57
CA ALA A 185 19.79 2.60 11.08
C ALA A 185 20.49 2.69 9.71
N ILE A 186 20.25 3.75 8.92
CA ILE A 186 20.90 3.97 7.62
C ILE A 186 22.20 4.77 7.77
N GLU A 187 22.32 5.55 8.85
CA GLU A 187 23.49 6.39 9.14
C GLU A 187 24.61 5.61 9.86
N GLN A 188 24.36 4.36 10.27
CA GLN A 188 25.31 3.43 10.88
C GLN A 188 25.89 2.45 9.85
#